data_AF-A0A6B3UR16-F1
#
_entry.id   AF-A0A6B3UR16-F1
#
_cell.length_a   1.000
_cell.length_b   1.000
_cell.length_c   1.000
_cell.angle_alpha   90.00
_cell.angle_beta   90.00
_cell.angle_gamma   90.00
#
_symmetry.space_group_name_H-M   'P 1'
#
loop_
_entity.id
_entity.type
_entity.pdbx_description
1 polymer ?
#
loop_
_entity_poly.entity_id
_entity_poly.type
_entity_poly.pdbx_seq_one_letter_code
_entity_poly.pdbx_strand_id
1 'polypeptide(L)'
;MSALFGMLAGFGPVAVGVSTLAAILLCIHVVRSKRELYWIWLMLVFQPFGAIVYFFAVFLPELSRDPKARRMGEAARDALDPGRAYRAAKAAYDDTPSVQNGLKLGEAAADLGRWDEAETLFAAAMQGMYADDATLVAGRARALVELGRPAEALEVLTRLQDEEARAPRALLISARALHGAGRHA
;
A
#
# COMPACT_ATOMS: atom_id res chain seq x y z
N MET A 1 -49.14 3.49 12.82
CA MET A 1 -48.59 4.83 13.11
C MET A 1 -47.74 4.90 14.38
N SER A 2 -47.93 4.02 15.37
CA SER A 2 -47.17 4.00 16.64
C SER A 2 -45.75 3.43 16.57
N ALA A 3 -45.47 2.50 15.66
CA ALA A 3 -44.15 1.86 15.55
C ALA A 3 -43.05 2.79 14.99
N LEU A 4 -43.42 3.77 14.16
CA LEU A 4 -42.48 4.76 13.63
C LEU A 4 -42.00 5.76 14.71
N PHE A 5 -42.83 5.98 15.74
CA PHE A 5 -42.53 6.91 16.83
C PHE A 5 -41.54 6.33 17.84
N GLY A 6 -41.56 5.00 18.04
CA GLY A 6 -40.64 4.30 18.95
C GLY A 6 -39.20 4.19 18.43
N MET A 7 -39.00 4.15 17.11
CA MET A 7 -37.66 4.06 16.52
C MET A 7 -36.88 5.39 16.59
N LEU A 8 -37.58 6.52 16.70
CA LEU A 8 -37.01 7.85 16.91
C LEU A 8 -36.61 8.11 18.37
N ALA A 9 -37.17 7.37 19.33
CA ALA A 9 -36.91 7.57 20.76
C ALA A 9 -35.57 6.98 21.26
N GLY A 10 -34.89 6.16 20.45
CA GLY A 10 -33.60 5.52 20.80
C GLY A 10 -32.36 6.34 20.45
N PHE A 11 -32.48 7.37 19.61
CA PHE A 11 -31.39 8.29 19.30
C PHE A 11 -31.56 9.53 20.17
N GLY A 12 -30.75 9.63 21.23
CA GLY A 12 -30.81 10.79 22.12
C GLY A 12 -30.71 12.12 21.33
N PRO A 13 -31.28 13.23 21.85
CA PRO A 13 -31.34 14.52 21.17
C PRO A 13 -29.95 15.04 20.73
N VAL A 14 -28.88 14.54 21.33
CA VAL A 14 -27.49 14.80 20.95
C VAL A 14 -27.10 14.12 19.64
N ALA A 15 -27.48 12.85 19.43
CA ALA A 15 -27.20 12.12 18.18
C ALA A 15 -27.96 12.75 17.00
N VAL A 16 -29.21 13.15 17.24
CA VAL A 16 -30.04 13.89 16.28
C VAL A 16 -29.47 15.29 16.02
N GLY A 17 -28.98 15.96 17.05
CA GLY A 17 -28.32 17.27 16.92
C GLY A 17 -27.05 17.20 16.08
N VAL A 18 -26.17 16.22 16.31
CA VAL A 18 -24.93 16.04 15.55
C VAL A 18 -25.21 15.65 14.10
N SER A 19 -26.18 14.77 13.84
CA SER A 19 -26.57 14.40 12.46
C SER A 19 -27.18 15.58 11.72
N THR A 20 -27.94 16.43 12.42
CA THR A 20 -28.54 17.66 11.87
C THR A 20 -27.47 18.69 11.52
N LEU A 21 -26.48 18.90 12.41
CA LEU A 21 -25.37 19.82 12.15
C LEU A 21 -24.55 19.38 10.93
N ALA A 22 -24.28 18.08 10.81
CA ALA A 22 -23.57 17.50 9.66
C ALA A 22 -24.38 17.65 8.36
N ALA A 23 -25.69 17.42 8.41
CA ALA A 23 -26.58 17.61 7.27
C ALA A 23 -26.64 19.08 6.80
N ILE A 24 -26.65 20.04 7.74
CA ILE A 24 -26.63 21.48 7.43
C ILE A 24 -25.32 21.86 6.71
N LEU A 25 -24.16 21.40 7.20
CA LEU A 25 -22.87 21.66 6.57
C LEU A 25 -22.79 21.09 5.15
N LEU A 26 -23.36 19.89 4.94
CA LEU A 26 -23.44 19.26 3.62
C LEU A 26 -24.38 20.01 2.68
N CYS A 27 -25.53 20.49 3.15
CA CYS A 27 -26.44 21.34 2.36
C CYS A 27 -25.74 22.63 1.88
N ILE A 28 -24.93 23.26 2.73
CA ILE A 28 -24.16 24.46 2.38
C ILE A 28 -23.15 24.15 1.25
N HIS A 29 -22.54 22.96 1.26
CA HIS A 29 -21.63 22.52 0.21
C HIS A 29 -22.37 22.25 -1.12
N VAL A 30 -23.54 21.60 -1.08
CA VAL A 30 -24.38 21.34 -2.28
C VAL A 30 -24.80 22.64 -2.97
N VAL A 31 -25.24 23.63 -2.21
CA VAL A 31 -25.65 24.95 -2.74
C VAL A 31 -24.46 25.65 -3.40
N ARG A 32 -23.25 25.50 -2.86
CA ARG A 32 -22.02 26.03 -3.47
C ARG A 32 -21.62 25.30 -4.76
N SER A 33 -21.89 23.99 -4.87
CA SER A 33 -21.55 23.17 -6.04
C SER A 33 -22.53 23.30 -7.22
N LYS A 34 -23.54 24.17 -7.15
CA LYS A 34 -24.53 24.47 -8.22
C LYS A 34 -25.20 23.23 -8.84
N ARG A 35 -25.43 22.18 -8.06
CA ARG A 35 -26.04 20.93 -8.55
C ARG A 35 -27.51 20.80 -8.15
N GLU A 36 -28.27 20.14 -9.02
CA GLU A 36 -29.73 19.92 -9.00
C GLU A 36 -30.34 19.89 -7.58
N LEU A 37 -31.14 20.92 -7.25
CA LEU A 37 -31.80 21.15 -5.95
C LEU A 37 -32.69 19.99 -5.45
N TYR A 38 -33.00 19.03 -6.32
CA TYR A 38 -33.75 17.81 -6.01
C TYR A 38 -33.10 16.97 -4.89
N TRP A 39 -31.77 17.00 -4.77
CA TRP A 39 -31.06 16.26 -3.72
C TRP A 39 -31.36 16.76 -2.29
N ILE A 40 -31.71 18.04 -2.14
CA ILE A 40 -32.05 18.63 -0.84
C ILE A 40 -33.37 18.02 -0.32
N TRP A 41 -34.33 17.78 -1.22
CA TRP A 41 -35.60 17.12 -0.88
C TRP A 41 -35.41 15.67 -0.43
N LEU A 42 -34.52 14.92 -1.08
CA LEU A 42 -34.22 13.53 -0.72
C LEU A 42 -33.54 13.41 0.66
N MET A 43 -32.69 14.37 1.04
CA MET A 43 -32.04 14.39 2.35
C MET A 43 -32.98 14.80 3.50
N LEU A 44 -33.95 15.67 3.22
CA LEU A 44 -34.87 16.21 4.22
C LEU A 44 -35.97 15.21 4.60
N VAL A 45 -36.53 14.49 3.62
CA VAL A 45 -37.60 13.50 3.85
C VAL A 45 -37.08 12.20 4.47
N PHE A 46 -35.80 11.90 4.26
CA PHE A 46 -35.20 10.61 4.60
C PHE A 46 -34.13 10.72 5.70
N GLN A 47 -34.41 11.47 6.78
CA GLN A 47 -33.60 11.47 7.99
C GLN A 47 -33.86 10.16 8.76
N PRO A 48 -32.86 9.26 8.92
CA PRO A 48 -31.42 9.54 9.04
C PRO A 48 -30.50 9.09 7.87
N PHE A 49 -31.01 8.48 6.80
CA PHE A 49 -30.19 7.85 5.77
C PHE A 49 -29.70 8.80 4.67
N GLY A 50 -30.27 10.00 4.55
CA GLY A 50 -29.92 10.97 3.51
C GLY A 50 -28.43 11.33 3.47
N ALA A 51 -27.77 11.45 4.63
CA ALA A 51 -26.34 11.75 4.72
C ALA A 51 -25.46 10.59 4.24
N ILE A 52 -25.84 9.35 4.57
CA ILE A 52 -25.11 8.13 4.14
C ILE A 52 -25.25 7.96 2.63
N VAL A 53 -26.48 8.07 2.10
CA VAL A 53 -26.76 7.94 0.66
C VAL A 53 -25.97 8.98 -0.12
N TYR A 54 -25.92 10.23 0.35
CA TYR A 54 -25.14 11.27 -0.32
C TYR A 54 -23.62 11.04 -0.26
N PHE A 55 -23.10 10.61 0.89
CA PHE A 55 -21.69 10.28 1.03
C PHE A 55 -21.26 9.21 0.01
N PHE A 56 -22.03 8.14 -0.13
CA PHE A 56 -21.72 7.06 -1.07
C PHE A 56 -22.04 7.41 -2.54
N ALA A 57 -23.13 8.13 -2.82
CA ALA A 57 -23.58 8.40 -4.19
C ALA A 57 -22.88 9.60 -4.84
N VAL A 58 -22.40 10.57 -4.05
CA VAL A 58 -21.89 11.85 -4.56
C VAL A 58 -20.46 12.12 -4.10
N PHE A 59 -20.19 12.07 -2.80
CA PHE A 59 -18.86 12.43 -2.27
C PHE A 59 -17.77 11.40 -2.61
N LEU A 60 -18.07 10.11 -2.45
CA LEU A 60 -17.15 9.01 -2.75
C LEU A 60 -16.73 8.94 -4.24
N PRO A 61 -17.63 9.06 -5.24
CA PRO A 61 -17.22 9.07 -6.64
C PRO A 61 -16.46 10.35 -7.05
N GLU A 62 -16.70 11.47 -6.40
CA GLU A 62 -15.93 12.71 -6.61
C GLU A 62 -14.51 12.59 -6.06
N LEU A 63 -14.37 12.00 -4.87
CA LEU A 63 -13.06 11.66 -4.31
C LEU A 63 -12.32 10.66 -5.21
N SER A 64 -13.03 9.69 -5.79
CA SER A 64 -12.43 8.70 -6.71
C SER A 64 -11.96 9.29 -8.05
N ARG A 65 -12.36 10.52 -8.41
CA ARG A 65 -11.94 11.21 -9.63
C ARG A 65 -10.63 12.00 -9.48
N ASP A 66 -10.20 12.30 -8.25
CA ASP A 66 -8.93 12.97 -8.00
C ASP A 66 -7.76 11.96 -8.05
N PRO A 67 -6.73 12.17 -8.89
CA PRO A 67 -5.54 11.32 -8.94
C PRO A 67 -4.86 11.11 -7.57
N LYS A 68 -4.91 12.11 -6.66
CA LYS A 68 -4.30 12.00 -5.33
C LYS A 68 -5.07 11.04 -4.42
N ALA A 69 -6.40 11.10 -4.47
CA ALA A 69 -7.26 10.21 -3.70
C ALA A 69 -7.17 8.76 -4.19
N ARG A 70 -6.98 8.53 -5.49
CA ARG A 70 -6.66 7.20 -6.03
C ARG A 70 -5.37 6.62 -5.45
N ARG A 71 -4.29 7.43 -5.41
CA ARG A 71 -3.01 7.03 -4.81
C ARG A 71 -3.13 6.75 -3.30
N MET A 72 -3.89 7.57 -2.57
CA MET A 72 -4.16 7.33 -1.14
C MET A 72 -5.00 6.05 -0.93
N GLY A 73 -5.96 5.78 -1.82
CA GLY A 73 -6.77 4.56 -1.78
C GLY A 73 -5.97 3.31 -2.13
N GLU A 74 -5.04 3.40 -3.08
CA GLU A 74 -4.09 2.33 -3.40
C GLU A 74 -3.16 2.06 -2.22
N ALA A 75 -2.54 3.10 -1.63
CA ALA A 75 -1.70 2.94 -0.45
C ALA A 75 -2.47 2.37 0.77
N ALA A 76 -3.72 2.80 0.99
CA ALA A 76 -4.57 2.25 2.04
C ALA A 76 -4.97 0.79 1.76
N ARG A 77 -5.21 0.43 0.50
CA ARG A 77 -5.49 -0.96 0.09
C ARG A 77 -4.26 -1.85 0.23
N ASP A 78 -3.08 -1.35 -0.13
CA ASP A 78 -1.82 -2.08 0.03
C ASP A 78 -1.45 -2.23 1.51
N ALA A 79 -1.80 -1.25 2.36
CA ALA A 79 -1.68 -1.38 3.82
C ALA A 79 -2.69 -2.38 4.43
N LEU A 80 -3.91 -2.48 3.86
CA LEU A 80 -4.95 -3.40 4.32
C LEU A 80 -4.72 -4.85 3.84
N ASP A 81 -4.16 -5.03 2.65
CA ASP A 81 -3.79 -6.33 2.09
C ASP A 81 -2.35 -6.33 1.57
N PRO A 82 -1.36 -6.29 2.47
CA PRO A 82 0.06 -6.31 2.09
C PRO A 82 0.44 -7.60 1.33
N GLY A 83 -0.36 -8.66 1.46
CA GLY A 83 -0.16 -9.92 0.74
C GLY A 83 -0.57 -9.89 -0.73
N ARG A 84 -1.31 -8.87 -1.19
CA ARG A 84 -1.80 -8.80 -2.57
C ARG A 84 -0.67 -8.71 -3.60
N ALA A 85 0.33 -7.86 -3.32
CA ALA A 85 1.48 -7.68 -4.20
C ALA A 85 2.25 -9.01 -4.37
N TYR A 86 2.47 -9.73 -3.28
CA TYR A 86 3.07 -11.06 -3.31
C TYR A 86 2.24 -12.06 -4.12
N ARG A 87 0.92 -12.15 -3.89
CA ARG A 87 0.06 -13.09 -4.64
C ARG A 87 0.06 -12.79 -6.14
N ALA A 88 0.03 -11.52 -6.53
CA ALA A 88 0.07 -11.10 -7.92
C ALA A 88 1.44 -11.41 -8.57
N ALA A 89 2.54 -11.09 -7.88
CA ALA A 89 3.89 -11.40 -8.35
C ALA A 89 4.12 -12.91 -8.45
N LYS A 90 3.59 -13.68 -7.49
CA LYS A 90 3.69 -15.14 -7.49
C LYS A 90 2.94 -15.75 -8.67
N ALA A 91 1.71 -15.31 -8.92
CA ALA A 91 0.94 -15.76 -10.07
C ALA A 91 1.67 -15.45 -11.40
N ALA A 92 2.27 -14.27 -11.53
CA ALA A 92 3.03 -13.91 -12.73
C ALA A 92 4.31 -14.76 -12.91
N TYR A 93 4.97 -15.12 -11.81
CA TYR A 93 6.15 -16.00 -11.84
C TYR A 93 5.77 -17.46 -12.17
N ASP A 94 4.68 -17.96 -11.58
CA ASP A 94 4.17 -19.31 -11.83
C ASP A 94 3.70 -19.47 -13.28
N ASP A 95 3.11 -18.42 -13.88
CA ASP A 95 2.70 -18.38 -15.29
C ASP A 95 3.91 -18.28 -16.23
N THR A 96 4.83 -17.35 -15.94
CA THR A 96 6.06 -17.15 -16.72
C THR A 96 7.27 -17.00 -15.81
N PRO A 97 8.10 -18.04 -15.63
CA PRO A 97 9.29 -17.99 -14.78
C PRO A 97 10.42 -17.24 -15.49
N SER A 98 10.39 -15.91 -15.41
CA SER A 98 11.41 -15.01 -15.94
C SER A 98 12.21 -14.33 -14.83
N VAL A 99 13.40 -13.84 -15.15
CA VAL A 99 14.26 -13.10 -14.21
C VAL A 99 13.55 -11.87 -13.65
N GLN A 100 12.83 -11.12 -14.49
CA GLN A 100 12.06 -9.95 -14.05
C GLN A 100 10.90 -10.32 -13.12
N ASN A 101 10.17 -11.42 -13.41
CA ASN A 101 9.10 -11.88 -12.53
C ASN A 101 9.67 -12.42 -11.21
N GLY A 102 10.83 -13.08 -11.25
CA GLY A 102 11.54 -13.57 -10.06
C GLY A 102 12.01 -12.43 -9.17
N LEU A 103 12.56 -11.37 -9.76
CA LEU A 103 12.92 -10.14 -9.06
C LEU A 103 11.71 -9.52 -8.34
N LYS A 104 10.59 -9.32 -9.05
CA LYS A 104 9.36 -8.77 -8.46
C LYS A 104 8.80 -9.63 -7.34
N LEU A 105 8.82 -10.95 -7.51
CA LEU A 105 8.38 -11.88 -6.46
C LEU A 105 9.31 -11.84 -5.25
N GLY A 106 10.63 -11.78 -5.47
CA GLY A 106 11.63 -11.66 -4.42
C GLY A 106 11.48 -10.36 -3.62
N GLU A 107 11.23 -9.24 -4.29
CA GLU A 107 10.93 -7.95 -3.65
C GLU A 107 9.64 -8.02 -2.82
N ALA A 108 8.56 -8.57 -3.39
CA ALA A 108 7.30 -8.71 -2.66
C ALA A 108 7.41 -9.69 -1.48
N ALA A 109 8.24 -10.73 -1.58
CA ALA A 109 8.53 -11.64 -0.47
C ALA A 109 9.35 -10.94 0.63
N ALA A 110 10.36 -10.16 0.25
CA ALA A 110 11.17 -9.35 1.15
C ALA A 110 10.32 -8.32 1.92
N ASP A 111 9.37 -7.66 1.26
CA ASP A 111 8.47 -6.70 1.91
C ASP A 111 7.53 -7.34 2.93
N LEU A 112 7.23 -8.63 2.77
CA LEU A 112 6.51 -9.45 3.76
C LEU A 112 7.41 -10.05 4.85
N GLY A 113 8.71 -9.75 4.84
CA GLY A 113 9.69 -10.31 5.78
C GLY A 113 10.05 -11.77 5.51
N ARG A 114 9.70 -12.31 4.33
CA ARG A 114 10.00 -13.69 3.92
C ARG A 114 11.38 -13.76 3.28
N TRP A 115 12.41 -13.45 4.08
CA TRP A 115 13.77 -13.26 3.60
C TRP A 115 14.40 -14.52 2.99
N ASP A 116 14.09 -15.72 3.50
CA ASP A 116 14.59 -17.00 2.96
C ASP A 116 14.12 -17.24 1.52
N GLU A 117 12.84 -16.99 1.26
CA GLU A 117 12.26 -17.12 -0.08
C GLU A 117 12.82 -16.05 -1.02
N ALA A 118 12.93 -14.81 -0.54
CA ALA A 118 13.51 -13.71 -1.30
C ALA A 118 14.95 -14.03 -1.73
N GLU A 119 15.79 -14.54 -0.82
CA GLU A 119 17.17 -14.92 -1.13
C GLU A 119 17.22 -16.01 -2.20
N THR A 120 16.38 -17.04 -2.09
CA THR A 120 16.30 -18.13 -3.07
C THR A 120 15.90 -17.61 -4.46
N LEU A 121 14.91 -16.72 -4.51
CA LEU A 121 14.42 -16.12 -5.76
C LEU A 121 15.47 -15.23 -6.41
N PHE A 122 16.15 -14.39 -5.62
CA PHE A 122 17.24 -13.56 -6.15
C PHE A 122 18.42 -14.42 -6.60
N ALA A 123 18.81 -15.45 -5.84
CA ALA A 123 19.88 -16.36 -6.21
C ALA A 123 19.59 -17.11 -7.53
N ALA A 124 18.34 -17.55 -7.73
CA ALA A 124 17.90 -18.17 -8.97
C ALA A 124 17.90 -17.18 -10.15
N ALA A 125 17.47 -15.93 -9.90
CA ALA A 125 17.44 -14.87 -10.91
C ALA A 125 18.84 -14.36 -11.31
N MET A 126 19.85 -14.52 -10.44
CA MET A 126 21.26 -14.14 -10.69
C MET A 126 22.04 -15.17 -11.53
N GLN A 127 21.38 -16.07 -12.27
CA GLN A 127 22.07 -17.04 -13.12
C GLN A 127 22.28 -16.51 -14.54
N GLY A 128 23.36 -16.96 -15.20
CA GLY A 128 23.64 -16.60 -16.59
C GLY A 128 23.99 -15.11 -16.77
N MET A 129 23.32 -14.44 -17.70
CA MET A 129 23.63 -13.05 -18.08
C MET A 129 23.26 -11.98 -17.04
N TYR A 130 22.51 -12.34 -16.01
CA TYR A 130 22.05 -11.42 -14.96
C TYR A 130 22.83 -11.56 -13.64
N ALA A 131 23.97 -12.26 -13.66
CA ALA A 131 24.77 -12.53 -12.46
C ALA A 131 25.30 -11.27 -11.76
N ASP A 132 25.53 -10.21 -12.53
CA ASP A 132 26.08 -8.93 -12.09
C ASP A 132 25.05 -7.78 -12.17
N ASP A 133 23.76 -8.11 -12.36
CA ASP A 133 22.70 -7.09 -12.34
C ASP A 133 22.63 -6.43 -10.95
N ALA A 134 22.84 -5.12 -10.91
CA ALA A 134 22.95 -4.38 -9.66
C ALA A 134 21.68 -4.44 -8.79
N THR A 135 20.51 -4.56 -9.40
CA THR A 135 19.23 -4.64 -8.67
C THR A 135 19.11 -5.98 -7.97
N LEU A 136 19.45 -7.07 -8.66
CA LEU A 136 19.47 -8.42 -8.10
C LEU A 136 20.55 -8.58 -7.02
N VAL A 137 21.76 -8.07 -7.27
CA VAL A 137 22.87 -8.07 -6.31
C VAL A 137 22.46 -7.34 -5.03
N ALA A 138 21.91 -6.13 -5.13
CA ALA A 138 21.45 -5.36 -3.97
C ALA A 138 20.25 -6.02 -3.25
N GLY A 139 19.31 -6.60 -4.00
CA GLY A 139 18.17 -7.34 -3.45
C GLY A 139 18.60 -8.54 -2.61
N ARG A 140 19.50 -9.37 -3.17
CA ARG A 140 20.07 -10.54 -2.49
C ARG A 140 20.90 -10.16 -1.27
N ALA A 141 21.79 -9.17 -1.41
CA ALA A 141 22.62 -8.72 -0.29
C ALA A 141 21.78 -8.21 0.88
N ARG A 142 20.69 -7.47 0.60
CA ARG A 142 19.72 -7.06 1.63
C ARG A 142 19.10 -8.27 2.32
N ALA A 143 18.62 -9.27 1.57
CA ALA A 143 18.02 -10.47 2.16
C ALA A 143 19.01 -11.22 3.05
N LEU A 144 20.27 -11.37 2.64
CA LEU A 144 21.33 -12.02 3.42
C LEU A 144 21.64 -11.29 4.74
N VAL A 145 21.62 -9.95 4.74
CA VAL A 145 21.78 -9.16 5.96
C VAL A 145 20.63 -9.43 6.95
N GLU A 146 19.38 -9.45 6.48
CA GLU A 146 18.22 -9.73 7.34
C GLU A 146 18.17 -11.19 7.84
N LEU A 147 18.73 -12.13 7.07
CA LEU A 147 18.92 -13.53 7.47
C LEU A 147 20.09 -13.74 8.45
N GLY A 148 20.81 -12.69 8.85
CA GLY A 148 21.95 -12.80 9.75
C GLY A 148 23.18 -13.45 9.09
N ARG A 149 23.29 -13.37 7.75
CA ARG A 149 24.42 -13.85 6.94
C ARG A 149 25.21 -12.68 6.33
N PRO A 150 25.74 -11.74 7.14
CA PRO A 150 26.36 -10.51 6.63
C PRO A 150 27.67 -10.75 5.86
N ALA A 151 28.42 -11.81 6.16
CA ALA A 151 29.64 -12.15 5.43
C ALA A 151 29.34 -12.47 3.95
N GLU A 152 28.32 -13.28 3.71
CA GLU A 152 27.87 -13.62 2.35
C GLU A 152 27.28 -12.42 1.62
N ALA A 153 26.61 -11.51 2.35
CA ALA A 153 26.12 -10.27 1.77
C ALA A 153 27.28 -9.41 1.20
N LEU A 154 28.41 -9.32 1.92
CA LEU A 154 29.59 -8.59 1.45
C LEU A 154 30.20 -9.24 0.21
N GLU A 155 30.28 -10.58 0.16
CA GLU A 155 30.77 -11.31 -1.02
C GLU A 155 29.87 -11.08 -2.25
N VAL A 156 28.56 -11.02 -2.06
CA VAL A 156 27.62 -10.73 -3.16
C VAL A 156 27.80 -9.29 -3.66
N LEU A 157 28.03 -8.33 -2.76
CA LEU A 157 28.22 -6.92 -3.10
C LEU A 157 29.50 -6.63 -3.90
N THR A 158 30.52 -7.50 -3.85
CA THR A 158 31.74 -7.32 -4.67
C THR A 158 31.50 -7.46 -6.17
N ARG A 159 30.32 -7.93 -6.58
CA ARG A 159 29.92 -8.03 -8.00
C ARG A 159 29.47 -6.70 -8.59
N LEU A 160 29.12 -5.73 -7.74
CA LEU A 160 28.77 -4.39 -8.20
C LEU A 160 29.99 -3.71 -8.82
N GLN A 161 29.78 -3.00 -9.93
CA GLN A 161 30.82 -2.15 -10.50
C GLN A 161 30.91 -0.84 -9.72
N ASP A 162 31.95 -0.05 -10.02
CA ASP A 162 32.40 1.08 -9.21
C ASP A 162 31.32 2.18 -9.02
N GLU A 163 30.44 2.39 -10.01
CA GLU A 163 29.33 3.36 -9.92
C GLU A 163 28.18 2.82 -9.06
N GLU A 164 27.76 1.57 -9.29
CA GLU A 164 26.66 0.93 -8.57
C GLU A 164 27.04 0.62 -7.11
N ALA A 165 28.30 0.28 -6.86
CA ALA A 165 28.84 0.09 -5.51
C ALA A 165 28.82 1.40 -4.69
N ARG A 166 28.94 2.55 -5.35
CA ARG A 166 28.86 3.89 -4.73
C ARG A 166 27.42 4.41 -4.63
N ALA A 167 26.44 3.71 -5.20
CA ALA A 167 25.05 4.09 -5.05
C ALA A 167 24.65 4.09 -3.56
N PRO A 168 23.87 5.09 -3.08
CA PRO A 168 23.51 5.20 -1.67
C PRO A 168 22.87 3.92 -1.08
N ARG A 169 22.10 3.20 -1.89
CA ARG A 169 21.47 1.93 -1.50
C ARG A 169 22.52 0.84 -1.24
N ALA A 170 23.50 0.69 -2.12
CA ALA A 170 24.56 -0.31 -1.98
C ALA A 170 25.42 -0.01 -0.75
N LEU A 171 25.85 1.25 -0.58
CA LEU A 171 26.63 1.68 0.58
C LEU A 171 25.91 1.42 1.92
N LEU A 172 24.60 1.66 1.99
CA LEU A 172 23.83 1.40 3.20
C LEU A 172 23.76 -0.10 3.52
N ILE A 173 23.60 -0.96 2.51
CA ILE A 173 23.61 -2.42 2.70
C ILE A 173 25.01 -2.88 3.12
N SER A 174 26.08 -2.39 2.47
CA SER A 174 27.46 -2.68 2.83
C SER A 174 27.78 -2.28 4.27
N ALA A 175 27.36 -1.09 4.69
CA ALA A 175 27.55 -0.62 6.07
C ALA A 175 26.81 -1.51 7.09
N ARG A 176 25.56 -1.90 6.81
CA ARG A 176 24.82 -2.84 7.67
C ARG A 176 25.48 -4.21 7.72
N ALA A 177 25.98 -4.71 6.59
CA ALA A 177 26.67 -5.99 6.52
C ALA A 177 28.01 -5.95 7.28
N LEU A 178 28.83 -4.91 7.12
CA LEU A 178 30.07 -4.73 7.88
C LEU A 178 29.81 -4.67 9.40
N HIS A 179 28.77 -3.93 9.80
CA HIS A 179 28.35 -3.86 11.20
C HIS A 179 27.95 -5.24 11.75
N GLY A 180 27.11 -5.98 11.01
CA GLY A 180 26.69 -7.33 11.40
C GLY A 180 27.83 -8.36 11.42
N ALA A 181 28.86 -8.17 10.59
CA ALA A 181 30.04 -9.03 10.55
C ALA A 181 31.07 -8.71 11.65
N GLY A 182 30.79 -7.75 12.54
CA GLY A 182 31.71 -7.35 13.61
C GLY A 182 33.00 -6.69 13.11
N ARG A 183 33.04 -6.25 11.85
CA ARG A 183 34.16 -5.50 11.28
C ARG A 183 33.96 -4.02 11.55
N HIS A 184 34.21 -3.63 12.79
CA HIS A 184 34.35 -2.23 13.17
C HIS A 184 35.72 -1.76 12.66
N ALA A 185 35.73 -1.03 11.54
CA ALA A 185 36.90 -0.26 11.11
C ALA A 185 36.91 1.10 11.82
#